data_AF-A3ITB8-F1
#
_entry.id   AF-A3ITB8-F1
#
_cell.length_a   1.000
_cell.length_b   1.000
_cell.length_c   1.000
_cell.angle_alpha   90.00
_cell.angle_beta   90.00
_cell.angle_gamma   90.00
#
_symmetry.space_group_name_H-M   'P 1'
#
loop_
_entity.id
_entity.type
_entity.pdbx_description
1 polymer ?
#
loop_
_entity_poly.entity_id
_entity_poly.type
_entity_poly.pdbx_seq_one_letter_code
_entity_poly.pdbx_strand_id
1 'polypeptide(L)' 'MTFPLFSQVQLTEDIPEFNLKKGSIGVIVEHYPMFQGEDGYSVEGLITQDIVEVAESQIKLIKVKQTQETATFFN' A
#
# COMPACT_ATOMS: atom_id res chain seq x y z
N MET A 1 7.86 8.53 -5.23
CA MET A 1 8.78 7.37 -5.24
C MET A 1 7.87 6.17 -5.20
N THR A 2 7.75 5.40 -6.28
CA THR A 2 6.65 4.43 -6.39
C THR A 2 6.81 3.26 -5.43
N PHE A 3 5.78 2.97 -4.64
CA PHE A 3 5.76 1.81 -3.75
C PHE A 3 5.37 0.54 -4.53
N PRO A 4 6.09 -0.60 -4.37
CA PRO A 4 5.72 -1.83 -5.07
C PRO A 4 4.40 -2.41 -4.58
N LEU A 5 3.61 -2.99 -5.48
CA LEU A 5 2.42 -3.77 -5.12
C LEU A 5 2.76 -4.88 -4.12
N PHE A 6 1.80 -5.21 -3.27
CA PHE A 6 1.89 -6.20 -2.19
C PHE A 6 2.95 -5.88 -1.13
N SER A 7 3.45 -4.65 -1.09
CA SER A 7 4.30 -4.17 0.00
C SER A 7 3.47 -3.74 1.20
N GLN A 8 4.01 -3.98 2.39
CA GLN A 8 3.44 -3.52 3.65
C GLN A 8 3.81 -2.06 3.87
N VAL A 9 2.80 -1.24 4.16
CA VAL A 9 2.93 0.20 4.41
C VAL A 9 2.29 0.58 5.73
N GLN A 10 2.74 1.70 6.27
CA GLN A 10 2.21 2.29 7.50
C GLN A 10 1.66 3.69 7.19
N LEU A 11 0.48 4.02 7.74
CA LEU A 11 -0.08 5.36 7.65
C LEU A 11 0.81 6.39 8.38
N THR A 12 1.08 7.52 7.75
CA THR A 12 1.91 8.61 8.29
C THR A 12 1.11 9.63 9.10
N GLU A 13 -0.22 9.61 8.96
CA GLU A 13 -1.20 10.46 9.64
C GLU A 13 -2.50 9.71 9.98
N ASP A 14 -3.37 10.33 10.78
CA ASP A 14 -4.71 9.83 11.04
C ASP A 14 -5.59 10.04 9.79
N ILE A 15 -6.50 9.10 9.50
CA ILE A 15 -7.54 9.27 8.49
C ILE A 15 -8.90 9.21 9.20
N PRO A 16 -9.44 10.36 9.65
CA PRO A 16 -10.62 10.40 10.53
C PRO A 16 -11.88 9.79 9.93
N GLU A 17 -12.07 9.90 8.61
CA GLU A 17 -13.22 9.38 7.89
C GLU A 17 -13.40 7.86 8.09
N PHE A 18 -12.29 7.13 8.19
CA PHE A 18 -12.28 5.68 8.40
C PHE A 18 -11.93 5.30 9.85
N ASN A 19 -11.83 6.27 10.77
CA ASN A 19 -11.35 6.09 12.14
C ASN A 19 -9.97 5.39 12.20
N LEU A 20 -9.11 5.67 11.22
CA LEU A 20 -7.77 5.10 11.15
C LEU A 20 -6.75 6.00 11.84
N LYS A 21 -5.79 5.38 12.49
CA LYS A 21 -4.73 6.06 13.22
C LYS A 21 -3.42 6.03 12.46
N LYS A 22 -2.65 7.11 12.61
CA LYS A 22 -1.24 7.12 12.27
C LYS A 22 -0.59 5.89 12.87
N GLY A 23 0.16 5.18 12.03
CA GLY A 23 0.81 3.97 12.45
C GLY A 23 0.06 2.68 12.12
N SER A 24 -1.21 2.74 11.69
CA SER A 24 -1.92 1.58 11.14
C SER A 24 -1.19 1.01 9.94
N ILE A 25 -1.22 -0.31 9.80
CA ILE A 25 -0.44 -1.04 8.81
C ILE A 25 -1.39 -1.75 7.84
N GLY A 26 -1.11 -1.62 6.55
CA GLY A 26 -1.84 -2.30 5.49
C GLY A 26 -0.93 -2.77 4.37
N VAL A 27 -1.51 -3.31 3.31
CA VAL A 27 -0.80 -3.84 2.14
C VAL A 27 -1.31 -3.14 0.88
N ILE A 28 -0.41 -2.65 0.05
CA ILE A 28 -0.77 -2.05 -1.25
C ILE A 28 -1.30 -3.16 -2.17
N VAL A 29 -2.47 -2.93 -2.76
CA VAL A 29 -3.09 -3.83 -3.74
C VAL A 29 -3.29 -3.18 -5.10
N GLU A 30 -3.29 -1.85 -5.18
CA GLU A 30 -3.36 -1.10 -6.45
C GLU A 30 -2.56 0.21 -6.38
N HIS A 31 -2.08 0.68 -7.53
CA HIS A 31 -1.35 1.95 -7.70
C HIS A 31 -1.98 2.75 -8.84
N TYR A 32 -2.31 4.02 -8.56
CA TYR A 32 -2.90 4.96 -9.47
C TYR A 32 -1.88 6.07 -9.81
N PRO A 33 -1.14 5.94 -10.93
CA PRO A 33 -0.19 6.97 -11.34
C PRO A 33 -0.93 8.23 -11.80
N MET A 34 -0.55 9.39 -11.27
CA MET A 34 -1.17 10.67 -11.61
C MET A 34 -0.29 11.50 -12.53
N PHE A 35 -0.87 12.06 -13.60
CA PHE A 35 -0.14 12.92 -14.54
C PHE A 35 0.26 14.26 -13.91
N GLN A 36 -0.55 14.77 -12.97
CA GLN A 36 -0.29 15.94 -12.16
C GLN A 36 -0.73 15.65 -10.72
N GLY A 37 0.17 15.87 -9.76
CA GLY A 37 -0.08 15.58 -8.34
C GLY A 37 0.73 14.40 -7.83
N GLU A 38 0.33 13.90 -6.67
CA GLU A 38 0.90 12.69 -6.08
C GLU A 38 0.13 11.44 -6.54
N ASP A 39 0.82 10.30 -6.59
CA ASP A 39 0.20 9.02 -6.92
C ASP A 39 -0.76 8.58 -5.81
N GLY A 40 -1.83 7.88 -6.20
CA GLY A 40 -2.77 7.24 -5.29
C GLY A 40 -2.47 5.76 -5.14
N TYR A 41 -2.89 5.18 -4.02
CA TYR A 41 -2.74 3.75 -3.74
C TYR A 41 -3.99 3.21 -3.04
N SER A 42 -4.39 1.98 -3.38
CA SER A 42 -5.38 1.23 -2.61
C SER A 42 -4.66 0.32 -1.62
N VAL A 43 -5.02 0.44 -0.34
CA VAL A 43 -4.40 -0.29 0.76
C VAL A 43 -5.43 -1.18 1.45
N GLU A 44 -5.20 -2.49 1.42
CA GLU A 44 -6.02 -3.50 2.11
C GLU A 44 -5.54 -3.72 3.55
N GLY A 45 -6.44 -4.15 4.44
CA GLY A 45 -6.13 -4.58 5.80
C GLY A 45 -6.20 -3.46 6.85
N LEU A 46 -6.55 -2.25 6.42
CA LEU A 46 -6.81 -1.12 7.31
C LEU A 46 -8.24 -1.18 7.87
N ILE A 47 -9.20 -1.64 7.07
CA ILE A 47 -10.60 -1.85 7.44
C ILE A 47 -11.04 -3.27 7.03
N THR A 48 -12.12 -3.77 7.63
CA THR A 48 -12.55 -5.15 7.44
C THR A 48 -13.21 -5.32 6.07
N GLN A 49 -12.68 -6.24 5.25
CA GLN A 49 -13.23 -6.62 3.92
C GLN A 49 -13.28 -5.47 2.90
N ASP A 50 -12.46 -4.44 3.05
CA ASP A 50 -12.46 -3.29 2.15
C ASP A 50 -11.05 -2.66 2.04
N ILE A 51 -10.89 -1.78 1.06
CA ILE A 51 -9.66 -1.03 0.79
C ILE A 51 -9.80 0.43 1.21
N VAL A 52 -8.66 1.07 1.45
CA VAL A 52 -8.59 2.52 1.70
C VAL A 52 -7.71 3.14 0.64
N GLU A 53 -8.26 4.11 -0.09
CA GLU A 53 -7.49 4.94 -1.01
C GLU A 53 -6.69 5.97 -0.23
N VAL A 54 -5.39 6.05 -0.52
CA VAL A 54 -4.46 6.96 0.15
C VAL A 54 -3.51 7.59 -0.85
N ALA A 55 -3.09 8.82 -0.57
CA ALA A 55 -2.05 9.50 -1.33
C ALA A 55 -0.65 8.95 -0.98
N GLU A 56 0.32 9.08 -1.89
CA GLU A 56 1.71 8.63 -1.66
C GLU A 56 2.28 9.18 -0.34
N SER A 57 1.99 10.43 -0.01
CA SER A 57 2.47 11.09 1.22
C SER A 57 1.85 10.54 2.53
N GLN A 58 0.70 9.89 2.45
CA GLN A 58 -0.03 9.35 3.60
C GLN A 58 0.48 7.98 4.05
N ILE A 59 1.41 7.39 3.30
CA ILE A 59 1.99 6.08 3.57
C ILE A 59 3.51 6.11 3.57
N LYS A 60 4.09 5.15 4.29
CA LYS A 60 5.52 4.85 4.19
C LYS A 60 5.75 3.35 4.13
N LEU A 61 6.75 2.95 3.36
CA LEU A 61 7.13 1.56 3.20
C LEU A 61 7.69 0.97 4.50
N ILE A 62 7.19 -0.21 4.89
CA ILE A 62 7.70 -0.99 6.02
C ILE A 62 8.44 -2.23 5.52
N LYS A 63 7.84 -2.98 4.59
CA LYS A 63 8.41 -4.22 4.06
C LYS A 63 7.95 -4.46 2.63
N VAL A 64 8.89 -4.76 1.74
CA VAL A 64 8.56 -5.25 0.39
C VAL A 64 8.35 -6.76 0.47
N LYS A 65 7.24 -7.27 -0.08
CA LYS A 65 7.05 -8.70 -0.24
C LYS A 65 7.96 -9.16 -1.38
N GLN A 66 9.04 -9.87 -1.05
CA GLN A 66 9.84 -10.57 -2.06
C GLN A 66 9.04 -11.76 -2.56
N THR A 67 8.44 -11.63 -3.75
CA THR A 67 7.97 -12.82 -4.47
C THR A 67 9.23 -13.56 -4.89
N GLN A 68 9.55 -14.66 -4.20
CA GLN A 68 10.49 -15.63 -4.73
C GLN A 68 9.84 -16.22 -5.98
N GLU A 69 10.20 -15.70 -7.16
CA GLU A 69 10.04 -16.42 -8.41
C GLU A 69 10.87 -17.69 -8.28
N THR A 70 10.27 -18.76 -7.76
CA THR A 70 10.79 -20.10 -7.98
C THR A 70 10.47 -20.41 -9.43
N ALA A 71 11.29 -19.89 -10.35
CA ALA A 71 11.30 -20.33 -11.73
C ALA A 71 11.64 -21.82 -11.68
N THR A 72 10.59 -22.64 -11.67
CA THR A 72 10.72 -24.09 -11.76
C THR A 72 11.11 -24.37 -13.20
N PHE A 73 12.42 -24.41 -13.45
CA PHE A 73 12.96 -24.93 -14.69
C PHE A 73 12.67 -26.43 -14.68
N PHE A 74 11.62 -26.84 -15.39
CA PHE A 74 11.43 -28.24 -15.74
C PHE A 74 12.48 -28.58 -16.81
N ASN A 75 13.39 -29.49 -16.45
CA ASN A 75 14.45 -30.02 -17.30
C ASN A 75 13.98 -31.32 -17.97
#